data_AF-A0A2K1J373-F1
#
_entry.id   AF-A0A2K1J373-F1
#
_cell.length_a   1.000
_cell.length_b   1.000
_cell.length_c   1.000
_cell.angle_alpha   90.00
_cell.angle_beta   90.00
_cell.angle_gamma   90.00
#
_symmetry.space_group_name_H-M   'P 1'
#
loop_
_entity.id
_entity.type
_entity.pdbx_description
1 polymer ?
#
loop_
_entity_poly.entity_id
_entity_poly.type
_entity_poly.pdbx_seq_one_letter_code
_entity_poly.pdbx_strand_id
1 'polypeptide(L)' 'MICSKILLNKDLFCNVSNIEEVLERIKSGERPKLPSICQELTKLIEDCWRSSPSKLPKFVSICKRLMKLKNFFLIE' A
#
# COMPACT_ATOMS: atom_id res chain seq x y z
N MET A 1 1.76 -0.88 4.19
CA MET A 1 0.77 0.01 4.84
C MET A 1 1.20 1.49 4.86
N ILE A 2 2.50 1.83 4.96
CA ILE A 2 2.94 3.23 5.01
C ILE A 2 2.48 4.06 3.80
N CYS A 3 2.64 3.54 2.57
CA CYS A 3 2.25 4.28 1.37
C CYS A 3 0.77 4.67 1.33
N SER A 4 -0.14 3.76 1.72
CA SER A 4 -1.57 4.07 1.79
C SER A 4 -1.90 5.09 2.88
N LYS A 5 -1.20 5.06 4.02
CA LYS A 5 -1.36 6.04 5.09
C LYS A 5 -0.95 7.44 4.64
N ILE A 6 0.16 7.55 3.92
CA ILE A 6 0.62 8.81 3.32
C ILE A 6 -0.42 9.31 2.30
N LEU A 7 -0.87 8.42 1.40
CA LEU A 7 -1.80 8.80 0.33
C LEU A 7 -3.17 9.25 0.85
N LEU A 8 -3.67 8.61 1.90
CA LEU A 8 -4.98 8.90 2.50
C LEU A 8 -4.91 9.94 3.62
N ASN A 9 -3.70 10.32 4.05
CA ASN A 9 -3.44 11.07 5.27
C ASN A 9 -4.23 10.53 6.50
N LYS A 10 -4.39 9.20 6.56
CA LYS A 10 -5.20 8.52 7.57
C LYS A 10 -4.63 7.13 7.86
N ASP A 11 -4.64 6.74 9.12
CA ASP A 11 -4.36 5.37 9.54
C ASP A 11 -5.64 4.55 9.59
N LEU A 12 -5.62 3.34 9.04
CA LEU A 12 -6.78 2.45 9.04
C LEU A 12 -7.10 1.92 10.44
N PHE A 13 -6.08 1.73 11.27
CA PHE A 13 -6.20 1.08 12.57
C PHE A 13 -5.90 2.03 13.74
N CYS A 14 -5.95 3.36 13.55
CA CYS A 14 -5.66 4.33 14.62
C CYS A 14 -6.59 4.23 15.84
N ASN A 15 -7.79 3.67 15.66
CA ASN A 15 -8.80 3.51 16.70
C ASN A 15 -8.75 2.12 17.36
N VAL A 16 -7.83 1.25 16.97
CA VAL A 16 -7.69 -0.10 17.52
C VAL A 16 -6.49 -0.11 18.46
N SER A 17 -6.74 -0.37 19.76
CA SER A 17 -5.69 -0.47 20.77
C SER A 17 -5.12 -1.88 20.90
N ASN A 18 -5.84 -2.90 20.42
CA ASN A 18 -5.46 -4.30 20.51
C ASN A 18 -4.79 -4.81 19.22
N ILE A 19 -3.55 -5.30 19.32
CA ILE A 19 -2.82 -5.84 18.17
C ILE A 19 -3.45 -7.13 17.62
N GLU A 20 -4.05 -7.97 18.46
CA GLU A 20 -4.74 -9.20 18.03
C GLU A 20 -5.89 -8.87 17.07
N GLU A 21 -6.66 -7.83 17.40
CA GLU A 21 -7.77 -7.35 16.57
C GLU A 21 -7.28 -6.83 15.21
N VAL A 22 -6.17 -6.08 15.19
CA VAL A 22 -5.53 -5.63 13.94
C VAL A 22 -5.10 -6.82 13.08
N LEU A 23 -4.52 -7.86 13.69
CA LEU A 23 -4.08 -9.06 12.97
C LEU A 23 -5.27 -9.81 12.36
N GLU A 24 -6.36 -9.99 13.08
CA GLU A 24 -7.57 -10.67 12.57
C GLU A 24 -8.20 -9.90 11.41
N ARG A 25 -8.29 -8.58 11.51
CA ARG A 25 -8.74 -7.70 10.41
C ARG A 25 -7.83 -7.78 9.18
N ILE A 26 -6.50 -7.83 9.37
CA ILE A 26 -5.56 -8.00 8.25
C ILE A 26 -5.72 -9.37 7.58
N LYS A 27 -5.90 -10.43 8.38
CA LYS A 27 -6.12 -11.81 7.90
C LYS A 27 -7.44 -11.95 7.14
N SER A 28 -8.50 -11.25 7.58
CA SER A 28 -9.79 -11.22 6.87
C SER A 28 -9.76 -10.46 5.55
N GLY A 29 -8.64 -9.78 5.26
CA GLY A 29 -8.43 -9.06 4.00
C GLY A 29 -8.73 -7.56 4.09
N GLU A 30 -8.96 -7.01 5.29
CA GLU A 30 -9.23 -5.58 5.45
C GLU A 30 -8.02 -4.76 4.97
N ARG A 31 -8.26 -3.86 4.01
CA ARG A 31 -7.25 -2.93 3.44
C ARG A 31 -7.88 -1.55 3.21
N PRO A 32 -7.10 -0.47 3.23
CA PRO A 32 -7.61 0.87 2.94
C PRO A 32 -8.15 0.96 1.52
N LYS A 33 -9.28 1.66 1.33
CA LYS A 33 -9.79 2.01 -0.01
C LYS A 33 -8.93 3.12 -0.59
N LEU A 34 -8.12 2.79 -1.58
CA LEU A 34 -7.24 3.75 -2.25
C LEU A 34 -8.03 4.59 -3.27
N PRO A 35 -7.71 5.89 -3.41
CA PRO A 35 -8.29 6.71 -4.46
C PRO A 35 -7.68 6.35 -5.82
N SER A 36 -8.47 6.44 -6.89
CA SER A 36 -8.02 6.15 -8.27
C SER A 36 -7.22 7.29 -8.90
N ILE A 37 -6.26 7.87 -8.17
CA ILE A 37 -5.42 9.01 -8.64
C ILE A 37 -4.46 8.53 -9.74
N CYS A 38 -3.83 7.38 -9.53
CA CYS A 38 -2.92 6.76 -10.48
C CYS A 38 -3.05 5.24 -10.37
N GLN A 39 -3.55 4.60 -11.42
CA GLN A 39 -3.80 3.15 -11.42
C GLN A 39 -2.53 2.34 -11.13
N GLU A 40 -1.39 2.75 -11.67
CA GLU A 40 -0.12 2.05 -11.46
C GLU A 40 0.42 2.22 -10.02
N LEU A 41 0.22 3.39 -9.40
CA LEU A 41 0.55 3.60 -7.99
C LEU A 41 -0.37 2.76 -7.09
N THR A 42 -1.68 2.76 -7.35
CA THR A 42 -2.66 1.96 -6.60
C THR A 42 -2.30 0.47 -6.67
N LYS A 43 -2.03 -0.04 -7.87
CA LYS A 43 -1.61 -1.42 -8.09
C LYS A 43 -0.31 -1.76 -7.37
N LEU A 44 0.67 -0.85 -7.34
CA LEU A 44 1.91 -1.05 -6.59
C LEU A 44 1.65 -1.19 -5.08
N ILE A 45 0.79 -0.34 -4.52
CA ILE A 45 0.43 -0.39 -3.10
C ILE A 45 -0.28 -1.73 -2.79
N GLU A 46 -1.21 -2.15 -3.64
CA GLU A 46 -1.93 -3.42 -3.51
C GLU A 46 -1.03 -4.66 -3.65
N ASP A 47 -0.05 -4.63 -4.55
CA ASP A 47 0.93 -5.72 -4.68
C ASP A 47 1.74 -5.92 -3.38
N CYS A 48 1.96 -4.85 -2.60
CA CYS A 48 2.61 -4.92 -1.29
C CYS A 48 1.71 -5.50 -0.18
N TRP A 49 0.44 -5.80 -0.47
CA TRP A 49 -0.55 -6.33 0.47
C TRP A 49 -0.88 -7.80 0.28
N ARG A 50 -0.23 -8.48 -0.68
CA ARG A 50 -0.48 -9.88 -0.97
C ARG A 50 -0.20 -10.77 0.24
N SER A 51 -1.13 -11.67 0.53
CA SER A 51 -1.05 -12.58 1.69
C SER A 51 0.10 -13.58 1.59
N SER A 52 0.51 -13.94 0.37
CA SER A 52 1.64 -14.85 0.14
C SER A 52 2.96 -14.07 0.13
N PRO A 53 3.92 -14.35 1.02
CA PRO A 53 5.21 -13.66 1.06
C PRO A 53 5.98 -13.73 -0.27
N SER A 54 5.90 -14.87 -0.95
CA SER A 54 6.54 -15.10 -2.26
C SER A 54 6.00 -14.20 -3.39
N LYS A 55 4.79 -13.65 -3.22
CA LYS A 55 4.17 -12.75 -4.21
C LYS A 55 4.45 -11.28 -3.90
N LEU A 56 5.05 -10.95 -2.75
CA LEU A 56 5.41 -9.57 -2.43
C LEU A 56 6.52 -9.09 -3.35
N PRO A 57 6.42 -7.87 -3.88
CA PRO A 57 7.50 -7.31 -4.66
C PRO A 57 8.74 -7.09 -3.77
N LYS A 58 9.92 -7.39 -4.32
CA LYS A 58 11.19 -7.05 -3.66
C LYS A 58 11.29 -5.53 -3.51
N PHE A 59 11.94 -5.07 -2.45
CA PHE A 59 12.12 -3.63 -2.20
C PHE A 59 12.77 -2.89 -3.40
N VAL A 60 13.80 -3.49 -4.02
CA VAL A 60 14.41 -2.95 -5.26
C VAL A 60 13.39 -2.77 -6.39
N SER A 61 12.43 -3.69 -6.53
CA SER A 61 11.35 -3.58 -7.52
C SER A 61 10.36 -2.46 -7.18
N ILE A 62 10.06 -2.29 -5.88
CA ILE A 62 9.21 -1.19 -5.39
C ILE A 62 9.87 0.15 -5.75
N CYS A 63 11.15 0.34 -5.41
CA CYS A 63 11.90 1.56 -5.72
C CYS A 63 11.93 1.86 -7.23
N LYS A 64 12.19 0.84 -8.06
CA LYS A 64 12.17 0.99 -9.53
C LYS A 64 10.81 1.45 -10.05
N ARG A 65 9.71 0.88 -9.56
CA ARG A 65 8.35 1.29 -9.95
C ARG A 65 8.03 2.71 -9.48
N LEU A 66 8.40 3.07 -8.24
CA LEU A 66 8.23 4.43 -7.72
C LEU A 66 9.04 5.46 -8.51
N MET A 67 10.29 5.16 -8.88
CA MET A 67 11.10 6.06 -9.72
C MET A 67 10.48 6.29 -11.09
N LYS A 68 9.94 5.24 -11.73
CA LYS A 68 9.23 5.39 -13.00
C LYS A 68 8.00 6.29 -12.86
N LEU A 69 7.21 6.09 -11.81
CA LEU A 69 6.05 6.94 -11.51
C LEU A 69 6.47 8.38 -11.27
N LYS A 70 7.50 8.61 -10.45
CA LYS A 70 8.05 9.95 -10.20
C LYS A 70 8.43 10.65 -11.50
N ASN A 71 9.14 9.97 -12.40
CA ASN A 71 9.52 10.56 -13.68
C ASN A 71 8.30 10.88 -14.55
N PHE A 72 7.26 10.03 -14.55
CA PHE A 72 6.03 10.31 -15.27
C PHE A 72 5.35 11.61 -14.80
N PHE A 73 5.34 11.88 -13.49
CA PHE A 73 4.72 13.08 -12.91
C PHE A 73 5.63 14.32 -12.87
N LEU A 74 6.94 14.19 -13.10
CA LEU A 74 7.90 15.31 -13.09
C LEU A 74 8.33 15.77 -14.49
N ILE A 75 7.74 15.20 -15.54
CA ILE A 75 7.96 15.64 -16.94
C ILE A 75 6.87 16.65 -17.37
N GLU A 76 5.98 17.07 -16.46
CA GLU A 76 5.13 18.26 -16.62
C GLU A 76 5.84 19.54 -16.16
#